data_AF-A0A813ZBL5-F1
#
_entry.id   AF-A0A813ZBL5-F1
#
_cell.length_a   1.000
_cell.length_b   1.000
_cell.length_c   1.000
_cell.angle_alpha   90.00
_cell.angle_beta   90.00
_cell.angle_gamma   90.00
#
_symmetry.space_group_name_H-M   'P 1'
#
loop_
_entity.id
_entity.type
_entity.pdbx_description
1 polymer ?
#
loop_
_entity_poly.entity_id
_entity_poly.type
_entity_poly.pdbx_seq_one_letter_code
_entity_poly.pdbx_strand_id
1 'polypeptide(L)'
;MNKNIIFNSTNFSPPPPPKSPTLAIDPMMIKLDELINKLSEVKNHLANLEAKHDKFEQFILEKNCNDEIVTKKINDISNNHKDLKKHVVQQSLYIDRHENLFCKLLIPMFEDLFSFIVAQNYDKRGNPLDADLKCKLNRYLVQMKKAIEGK
;
A
#
# COMPACT_ATOMS: atom_id res chain seq x y z
N MET A 1 18.45 85.90 99.28
CA MET A 1 19.53 84.88 99.30
C MET A 1 19.39 84.02 98.04
N ASN A 2 20.43 84.04 97.21
CA ASN A 2 20.57 83.34 95.92
C ASN A 2 20.48 81.82 96.04
N LYS A 3 19.83 81.15 95.08
CA LYS A 3 20.29 79.89 94.48
C LYS A 3 19.85 79.81 93.00
N ASN A 4 20.74 80.17 92.09
CA ASN A 4 20.63 79.79 90.68
C ASN A 4 20.92 78.28 90.56
N ILE A 5 20.00 77.53 89.97
CA ILE A 5 20.21 76.13 89.60
C ILE A 5 20.65 76.13 88.13
N ILE A 6 21.89 75.71 87.86
CA ILE A 6 22.41 75.53 86.51
C ILE A 6 22.06 74.09 86.08
N PHE A 7 21.23 73.93 85.05
CA PHE A 7 20.98 72.63 84.41
C PHE A 7 22.11 72.34 83.40
N ASN A 8 22.85 71.26 83.64
CA ASN A 8 23.89 70.77 82.73
C ASN A 8 23.26 69.81 81.69
N SER A 9 23.26 70.20 80.41
CA SER A 9 22.49 69.54 79.34
C SER A 9 23.27 68.48 78.53
N THR A 10 24.35 67.89 79.06
CA THR A 10 25.29 67.10 78.26
C THR A 10 25.17 65.56 78.36
N ASN A 11 24.10 65.01 78.94
CA ASN A 11 24.03 63.55 79.24
C ASN A 11 23.00 62.71 78.45
N PHE A 12 22.59 63.10 77.23
CA PHE A 12 21.74 62.22 76.39
C PHE A 12 22.47 61.77 75.13
N SER A 13 22.76 60.47 75.05
CA SER A 13 23.21 59.80 73.82
C SER A 13 22.11 59.79 72.76
N PRO A 14 22.41 60.04 71.47
CA PRO A 14 21.40 60.12 70.43
C PRO A 14 20.72 58.75 70.21
N PRO A 15 19.41 58.74 69.88
CA PRO A 15 18.70 57.49 69.65
C PRO A 15 19.24 56.76 68.41
N PRO A 16 19.25 55.41 68.41
CA PRO A 16 19.76 54.64 67.28
C PRO A 16 18.90 54.85 66.03
N PRO A 17 19.52 54.84 64.82
CA PRO A 17 18.79 55.07 63.58
C PRO A 17 17.75 53.96 63.32
N PRO A 18 16.62 54.27 62.68
CA PRO A 18 15.58 53.30 62.39
C PRO A 18 16.13 52.19 61.49
N LYS A 19 15.90 50.93 61.88
CA LYS A 19 16.18 49.77 61.03
C LYS A 19 15.22 49.80 59.85
N SER A 20 15.75 49.61 58.64
CA SER A 20 14.94 49.50 57.42
C SER A 20 13.95 48.33 57.52
N PRO A 21 12.72 48.44 56.98
CA PRO A 21 11.77 47.34 57.03
C PRO A 21 12.30 46.19 56.17
N THR A 22 12.47 45.02 56.78
CA THR A 22 12.65 43.78 56.02
C THR A 22 11.35 43.52 55.28
N LEU A 23 11.39 43.50 53.95
CA LEU A 23 10.29 43.09 53.08
C LEU A 23 9.89 41.65 53.44
N ALA A 24 8.88 41.50 54.31
CA ALA A 24 8.24 40.23 54.54
C ALA A 24 7.39 39.92 53.30
N ILE A 25 7.84 38.97 52.49
CA ILE A 25 7.07 38.46 51.34
C ILE A 25 5.83 37.77 51.92
N ASP A 26 4.64 38.24 51.55
CA ASP A 26 3.38 37.69 52.04
C ASP A 26 3.18 36.26 51.49
N PRO A 27 3.09 35.22 52.36
CA PRO A 27 2.87 33.83 51.94
C PRO A 27 1.60 33.66 51.09
N MET A 28 0.64 34.56 51.22
CA MET A 28 -0.60 34.54 50.44
C MET A 28 -0.37 34.96 48.98
N MET A 29 0.54 35.89 48.73
CA MET A 29 0.92 36.29 47.35
C MET A 29 1.64 35.15 46.63
N ILE A 30 2.53 34.43 47.31
CA ILE A 30 3.24 33.26 46.74
C ILE A 30 2.25 32.18 46.30
N LYS A 31 1.23 31.89 47.12
CA LYS A 31 0.20 30.90 46.76
C LYS A 31 -0.68 31.34 45.58
N LEU A 32 -0.92 32.65 45.45
CA LEU A 32 -1.68 33.20 44.34
C LEU A 32 -0.90 33.07 43.03
N ASP A 33 0.40 33.39 43.06
CA ASP A 33 1.29 33.24 41.91
C ASP A 33 1.42 31.76 41.49
N GLU A 34 1.57 30.84 42.45
CA GLU A 34 1.55 29.39 42.16
C GLU A 34 0.23 28.93 41.53
N LEU A 35 -0.91 29.47 41.98
CA LEU A 35 -2.21 29.14 41.42
C LEU A 35 -2.35 29.65 39.98
N ILE A 36 -1.91 30.89 39.72
CA ILE A 36 -1.91 31.49 38.38
C ILE A 36 -1.03 30.68 37.42
N ASN A 37 0.13 30.23 37.90
CA ASN A 37 1.03 29.38 37.12
C ASN A 37 0.39 28.03 36.79
N LYS A 38 -0.21 27.35 37.78
CA LYS A 38 -0.93 26.08 37.56
C LYS A 38 -2.11 26.22 36.61
N LEU A 39 -2.89 27.30 36.72
CA LEU A 39 -4.00 27.58 35.81
C LEU A 39 -3.52 27.84 34.39
N SER A 40 -2.40 28.54 34.22
CA SER A 40 -1.78 28.76 32.91
C SER A 40 -1.28 27.45 32.30
N GLU A 41 -0.72 26.56 33.13
CA GLU A 41 -0.25 25.25 32.71
C GLU A 41 -1.41 24.33 32.26
N VAL A 42 -2.51 24.35 33.00
CA VAL A 42 -3.77 23.65 32.64
C VAL A 42 -4.32 24.19 31.33
N LYS A 43 -4.36 25.51 31.16
CA LYS A 43 -4.82 26.14 29.90
C LYS A 43 -3.98 25.67 28.70
N ASN A 44 -2.66 25.62 28.86
CA ASN A 44 -1.76 25.14 27.81
C ASN A 44 -1.96 23.66 27.51
N HIS A 45 -2.18 22.83 28.53
CA HIS A 45 -2.51 21.42 28.35
C HIS A 45 -3.84 21.23 27.61
N LEU A 46 -4.85 22.05 27.92
CA LEU A 46 -6.15 22.00 27.26
C LEU A 46 -6.02 22.37 25.78
N ALA A 47 -5.31 23.45 25.46
CA ALA A 47 -5.06 23.86 24.08
C ALA A 47 -4.26 22.80 23.29
N ASN A 48 -3.28 22.17 23.92
CA ASN A 48 -2.54 21.06 23.32
C ASN A 48 -3.42 19.82 23.11
N LEU A 49 -4.37 19.56 24.01
CA LEU A 49 -5.29 18.43 23.90
C LEU A 49 -6.28 18.65 22.75
N GLU A 50 -6.83 19.85 22.63
CA GLU A 50 -7.70 20.27 21.52
C GLU A 50 -6.98 20.09 20.17
N ALA A 51 -5.76 20.62 20.04
CA ALA A 51 -4.98 20.45 18.81
C ALA A 51 -4.63 18.99 18.48
N LYS A 52 -4.50 18.12 19.49
CA LYS A 52 -4.30 16.67 19.27
C LYS A 52 -5.60 15.98 18.86
N HIS A 53 -6.72 16.40 19.42
CA HIS A 53 -8.04 15.88 19.08
C HIS A 53 -8.36 16.13 17.61
N ASP A 54 -8.14 17.36 17.11
CA ASP A 54 -8.39 17.70 15.71
C ASP A 54 -7.56 16.84 14.74
N LYS A 55 -6.28 16.60 15.08
CA LYS A 55 -5.41 15.72 14.30
C LYS A 55 -5.89 14.28 14.32
N PHE A 56 -6.43 13.82 15.44
CA PHE A 56 -6.97 12.48 15.56
C PHE A 56 -8.23 12.31 14.71
N GLU A 57 -9.14 13.29 14.72
CA GLU A 57 -10.33 13.25 13.84
C GLU A 57 -9.94 13.21 12.36
N GLN A 58 -8.98 14.05 11.94
CA GLN A 58 -8.45 14.01 10.57
C GLN A 58 -7.88 12.64 10.21
N PHE A 59 -7.11 12.04 11.12
CA PHE A 59 -6.56 10.70 10.93
C PHE A 59 -7.66 9.63 10.78
N ILE A 60 -8.72 9.68 11.57
CA ILE A 60 -9.85 8.74 11.45
C ILE A 60 -10.55 8.90 10.11
N LEU A 61 -10.81 10.13 9.65
CA LEU A 61 -11.42 10.38 8.35
C LEU A 61 -10.55 9.86 7.21
N GLU A 62 -9.24 10.13 7.26
CA GLU A 62 -8.29 9.64 6.26
C GLU A 62 -8.23 8.12 6.24
N LYS A 63 -8.24 7.48 7.42
CA LYS A 63 -8.26 6.02 7.54
C LYS A 63 -9.52 5.40 6.95
N ASN A 64 -10.69 5.94 7.25
CA ASN A 64 -11.96 5.45 6.70
C ASN A 64 -11.97 5.56 5.17
N CYS A 65 -11.51 6.69 4.61
CA CYS A 65 -11.38 6.88 3.17
C CYS A 65 -10.43 5.83 2.54
N ASN A 66 -9.29 5.60 3.18
CA ASN A 66 -8.33 4.59 2.71
C ASN A 66 -8.91 3.17 2.77
N ASP A 67 -9.67 2.82 3.80
CA ASP A 67 -10.31 1.51 3.94
C ASP A 67 -11.37 1.28 2.86
N GLU A 68 -12.13 2.31 2.47
CA GLU A 68 -13.05 2.26 1.34
C GLU A 68 -12.31 2.01 0.01
N ILE A 69 -11.19 2.71 -0.23
CA ILE A 69 -10.36 2.52 -1.43
C ILE A 69 -9.81 1.09 -1.48
N VAL A 70 -9.29 0.57 -0.36
CA VAL A 70 -8.77 -0.80 -0.27
C VAL A 70 -9.87 -1.81 -0.55
N THR A 71 -11.05 -1.64 0.05
CA THR A 71 -12.21 -2.50 -0.17
C THR A 71 -12.61 -2.54 -1.64
N LYS A 72 -12.65 -1.37 -2.30
CA LYS A 72 -12.93 -1.28 -3.74
C LYS A 72 -11.89 -2.04 -4.57
N LYS A 73 -10.60 -1.84 -4.31
CA LYS A 73 -9.52 -2.55 -5.02
C LYS A 73 -9.60 -4.07 -4.83
N ILE A 74 -9.93 -4.54 -3.63
CA ILE A 74 -10.12 -5.97 -3.35
C ILE A 74 -11.28 -6.53 -4.17
N ASN A 75 -12.39 -5.79 -4.27
CA ASN A 75 -13.53 -6.20 -5.09
C ASN A 75 -13.18 -6.28 -6.58
N ASP A 76 -12.45 -5.28 -7.10
CA ASP A 76 -11.98 -5.27 -8.49
C ASP A 76 -11.07 -6.48 -8.79
N ILE A 77 -10.13 -6.78 -7.88
CA ILE A 77 -9.25 -7.97 -7.99
C ILE A 77 -10.07 -9.26 -7.99
N SER A 78 -11.07 -9.37 -7.11
CA SER A 78 -11.94 -10.55 -6.99
C SER A 78 -12.73 -10.79 -8.29
N ASN A 79 -13.27 -9.73 -8.89
CA ASN A 79 -13.99 -9.82 -10.16
C ASN A 79 -13.05 -10.21 -11.31
N ASN A 80 -11.91 -9.54 -11.43
CA ASN A 80 -10.89 -9.87 -12.44
C ASN A 80 -10.42 -11.33 -12.34
N HIS A 81 -10.26 -11.85 -11.12
CA HIS A 81 -9.88 -13.23 -10.90
C HIS A 81 -10.95 -14.22 -11.38
N LYS A 82 -12.23 -13.93 -11.14
CA LYS A 82 -13.35 -14.78 -11.62
C LYS A 82 -13.39 -14.82 -13.15
N ASP A 83 -13.23 -13.66 -13.79
CA ASP A 83 -13.25 -13.57 -15.25
C ASP A 83 -12.05 -14.29 -15.86
N LEU A 84 -10.86 -14.10 -15.30
CA LEU A 84 -9.65 -14.80 -15.75
C LEU A 84 -9.82 -16.32 -15.62
N LYS A 85 -10.37 -16.80 -14.50
CA LYS A 85 -10.64 -18.23 -14.30
C LYS A 85 -11.56 -18.77 -15.40
N LYS A 86 -12.63 -18.05 -15.74
CA LYS A 86 -13.55 -18.44 -16.82
C LYS A 86 -12.85 -18.46 -18.18
N HIS A 87 -12.04 -17.45 -18.47
CA HIS A 87 -11.27 -17.38 -19.72
C HIS A 87 -10.27 -18.53 -19.85
N VAL A 88 -9.54 -18.89 -18.78
CA VAL A 88 -8.59 -20.00 -18.78
C VAL A 88 -9.31 -21.33 -19.04
N VAL A 89 -10.43 -21.58 -18.37
CA VAL A 89 -11.23 -22.80 -18.59
C VAL A 89 -11.72 -22.86 -20.03
N GLN A 90 -12.21 -21.75 -20.58
CA GLN A 90 -12.68 -21.69 -21.96
C GLN A 90 -11.54 -21.93 -22.97
N GLN A 91 -10.36 -21.35 -22.74
CA GLN A 91 -9.20 -21.57 -23.61
C GLN A 91 -8.71 -23.03 -23.55
N SER A 92 -8.71 -23.65 -22.37
CA SER A 92 -8.39 -25.08 -22.24
C SER A 92 -9.30 -25.95 -23.11
N LEU A 93 -10.62 -25.68 -23.07
CA LEU A 93 -11.57 -26.41 -23.92
C LEU A 93 -11.33 -26.19 -25.42
N TYR A 94 -10.93 -24.99 -25.83
CA TYR A 94 -10.58 -24.74 -27.23
C TYR A 94 -9.33 -25.48 -27.64
N ILE A 95 -8.28 -25.48 -26.81
CA ILE A 95 -7.05 -26.23 -27.06
C ILE A 95 -7.37 -27.71 -27.23
N ASP A 96 -8.09 -28.32 -26.28
CA ASP A 96 -8.48 -29.73 -26.35
C ASP A 96 -9.29 -30.04 -27.62
N ARG A 97 -10.19 -29.14 -28.02
CA ARG A 97 -10.98 -29.30 -29.24
C ARG A 97 -10.10 -29.21 -30.49
N HIS A 98 -9.14 -28.30 -30.52
CA HIS A 98 -8.20 -28.16 -31.62
C HIS A 98 -7.28 -29.38 -31.72
N GLU A 99 -6.71 -29.84 -30.61
CA GLU A 99 -5.90 -31.06 -30.56
C GLU A 99 -6.69 -32.27 -31.07
N ASN A 100 -7.93 -32.44 -30.62
CA ASN A 100 -8.81 -33.49 -31.13
C ASN A 100 -9.08 -33.36 -32.63
N LEU A 101 -9.34 -32.15 -33.14
CA LEU A 101 -9.57 -31.92 -34.56
C LEU A 101 -8.34 -32.28 -35.40
N PHE A 102 -7.15 -31.84 -34.99
CA PHE A 102 -5.92 -32.13 -35.71
C PHE A 102 -5.56 -33.62 -35.67
N CYS A 103 -5.55 -34.22 -34.47
CA CYS A 103 -5.11 -35.61 -34.27
C CYS A 103 -6.11 -36.64 -34.80
N LYS A 104 -7.42 -36.39 -34.67
CA LYS A 104 -8.46 -37.40 -35.02
C LYS A 104 -9.07 -37.20 -36.40
N LEU A 105 -8.98 -36.00 -36.97
CA LEU A 105 -9.62 -35.72 -38.27
C LEU A 105 -8.60 -35.28 -39.31
N LEU A 106 -7.88 -34.18 -39.08
CA LEU A 106 -7.09 -33.57 -40.14
C LEU A 106 -5.86 -34.40 -40.52
N ILE A 107 -5.07 -34.90 -39.56
CA ILE A 107 -3.91 -35.74 -39.89
C ILE A 107 -4.33 -37.03 -40.60
N PRO A 108 -5.28 -37.83 -40.09
CA PRO A 108 -5.71 -39.03 -40.80
C PRO A 108 -6.21 -38.71 -42.22
N MET A 109 -6.95 -37.62 -42.40
CA MET A 109 -7.41 -37.19 -43.72
C MET A 109 -6.24 -36.83 -44.65
N PHE A 110 -5.19 -36.18 -44.16
CA PHE A 110 -3.99 -35.92 -44.95
C PHE A 110 -3.21 -37.19 -45.27
N GLU A 111 -3.15 -38.18 -44.36
CA GLU A 111 -2.56 -39.49 -44.63
C GLU A 111 -3.26 -40.19 -45.78
N ASP A 112 -4.59 -40.22 -45.75
CA ASP A 112 -5.43 -40.80 -46.81
C ASP A 112 -5.25 -40.06 -48.13
N LEU A 113 -5.29 -38.72 -48.11
CA LEU A 113 -5.13 -37.89 -49.29
C LEU A 113 -3.74 -38.06 -49.93
N PHE A 114 -2.69 -38.06 -49.12
CA PHE A 114 -1.32 -38.24 -49.62
C PHE A 114 -1.13 -39.64 -50.19
N SER A 115 -1.70 -40.67 -49.55
CA SER A 115 -1.69 -42.03 -50.07
C SER A 115 -2.42 -42.12 -51.41
N PHE A 116 -3.57 -41.45 -51.54
CA PHE A 116 -4.31 -41.36 -52.79
C PHE A 116 -3.51 -40.65 -53.89
N ILE A 117 -2.89 -39.50 -53.60
CA ILE A 117 -2.06 -38.76 -54.56
C ILE A 117 -0.89 -39.62 -55.03
N VAL A 118 -0.20 -40.31 -54.11
CA VAL A 118 0.89 -41.23 -54.46
C VAL A 118 0.42 -42.36 -55.36
N ALA A 119 -0.77 -42.92 -55.11
CA ALA A 119 -1.34 -43.97 -55.95
C ALA A 119 -1.63 -43.50 -57.39
N GLN A 120 -1.96 -42.21 -57.57
CA GLN A 120 -2.20 -41.60 -58.88
C GLN A 120 -0.91 -41.14 -59.59
N ASN A 121 0.25 -41.21 -58.93
CA ASN A 121 1.53 -40.70 -59.43
C ASN A 121 2.26 -41.70 -60.35
N TYR A 122 1.52 -42.49 -61.12
CA TYR A 122 2.08 -43.50 -62.02
C TYR A 122 1.47 -43.36 -63.40
N ASP A 123 2.30 -43.51 -64.44
CA ASP A 123 1.82 -43.59 -65.81
C ASP A 123 1.12 -44.94 -66.10
N LYS A 124 0.54 -45.10 -67.28
CA LYS A 124 -0.12 -46.35 -67.71
C LYS A 124 0.83 -47.56 -67.79
N ARG A 125 2.15 -47.34 -67.71
CA ARG A 125 3.20 -48.37 -67.76
C ARG A 125 3.77 -48.65 -66.36
N GLY A 126 3.28 -47.99 -65.31
CA GLY A 126 3.74 -48.15 -63.94
C GLY A 126 4.99 -47.35 -63.58
N ASN A 127 5.43 -46.40 -64.42
CA ASN A 127 6.55 -45.51 -64.10
C ASN A 127 6.06 -44.32 -63.25
N PRO A 128 6.80 -43.91 -62.21
CA PRO A 128 6.45 -42.73 -61.43
C PRO A 128 6.51 -41.46 -62.28
N LEU A 129 5.48 -40.61 -62.18
CA LEU A 129 5.43 -39.31 -62.89
C LEU A 129 6.36 -38.27 -62.22
N ASP A 130 6.34 -38.20 -60.88
CA ASP A 130 7.34 -37.51 -60.06
C ASP A 130 7.97 -38.53 -59.08
N ALA A 131 9.24 -38.87 -59.31
CA ALA A 131 9.97 -39.85 -58.49
C ALA A 131 10.09 -39.44 -57.01
N ASP A 132 10.07 -38.14 -56.71
CA ASP A 132 10.28 -37.61 -55.36
C ASP A 132 8.99 -37.25 -54.62
N LEU A 133 7.83 -37.29 -55.29
CA LEU A 133 6.55 -36.85 -54.71
C LEU A 133 6.22 -37.60 -53.41
N LYS A 134 6.40 -38.92 -53.40
CA LYS A 134 6.18 -39.75 -52.21
C LYS A 134 7.05 -39.33 -51.04
N CYS A 135 8.33 -39.05 -51.30
CA CYS A 135 9.29 -38.59 -50.29
C CYS A 135 8.92 -37.21 -49.74
N LYS A 136 8.45 -36.28 -50.59
CA LYS A 136 7.98 -34.95 -50.19
C LYS A 136 6.73 -35.02 -49.33
N LEU A 137 5.72 -35.79 -49.74
CA LEU A 137 4.47 -35.95 -49.00
C LEU A 137 4.67 -36.60 -47.62
N ASN A 138 5.50 -37.64 -47.55
CA ASN A 138 5.89 -38.25 -46.27
C ASN A 138 6.61 -37.26 -45.35
N ARG A 139 7.46 -36.39 -45.92
CA ARG A 139 8.15 -35.36 -45.14
C ARG A 139 7.18 -34.34 -44.55
N TYR A 140 6.20 -33.89 -45.32
CA TYR A 140 5.15 -32.98 -44.82
C TYR A 140 4.32 -33.63 -43.73
N LEU A 141 3.97 -34.91 -43.86
CA LEU A 141 3.25 -35.64 -42.83
C LEU A 141 4.04 -35.70 -41.52
N VAL A 142 5.34 -36.01 -41.60
CA VAL A 142 6.23 -36.05 -40.43
C VAL A 142 6.37 -34.67 -39.79
N GLN A 143 6.47 -33.61 -40.59
CA GLN A 143 6.51 -32.24 -40.08
C GLN A 143 5.21 -31.84 -39.36
N MET A 144 4.05 -32.20 -39.93
CA MET A 144 2.74 -31.95 -39.28
C MET A 144 2.61 -32.66 -37.94
N LYS A 145 3.05 -33.93 -37.86
CA LYS A 145 3.05 -34.69 -36.60
C LYS A 145 3.99 -34.08 -35.55
N LYS A 146 5.19 -33.67 -35.95
CA LYS A 146 6.16 -33.01 -35.06
C LYS A 146 5.66 -31.66 -34.53
N ALA A 147 5.02 -30.86 -35.39
CA ALA A 147 4.46 -29.57 -35.00
C ALA A 147 3.40 -29.70 -33.89
N ILE A 148 2.63 -30.79 -33.88
CA ILE A 148 1.64 -31.07 -32.83
C ILE A 148 2.30 -31.53 -31.53
N GLU A 149 3.42 -32.24 -31.62
CA GLU A 149 4.23 -32.58 -30.44
C GLU A 149 5.04 -31.38 -29.89
N GLY A 150 4.92 -30.20 -30.51
CA GLY A 150 5.68 -29.00 -30.13
C GLY A 150 7.17 -29.07 -30.49
N LYS A 151 7.53 -29.83 -31.53
CA LYS A 151 8.92 -30.09 -31.96
C LYS A 151 9.22 -29.57 -33.37
#